data_AF-A0A6P9AWS8-F1
#
_entry.id   AF-A0A6P9AWS8-F1
#
_cell.length_a   1.000
_cell.length_b   1.000
_cell.length_c   1.000
_cell.angle_alpha   90.00
_cell.angle_beta   90.00
_cell.angle_gamma   90.00
#
_symmetry.space_group_name_H-M   'P 1'
#
loop_
_entity.id
_entity.type
_entity.pdbx_description
1 polymer ?
#
loop_
_entity_poly.entity_id
_entity_poly.type
_entity_poly.pdbx_seq_one_letter_code
_entity_poly.pdbx_strand_id
1 'polypeptide(L)'
;MKALSLTFLFLLIAANEAKVFTKCELASRLKKAGMDGYYGYKLGNWICMAYHESRYNTQAVGPPNTDGSRDYGIFQINSRWWC
;
A
#
# COMPACT_ATOMS: atom_id res chain seq x y z
N MET A 1 -20.31 -28.12 -10.07
CA MET A 1 -20.11 -26.77 -10.66
C MET A 1 -20.32 -25.65 -9.65
N LYS A 2 -21.44 -25.56 -8.92
CA LYS A 2 -21.68 -24.50 -7.91
C LYS A 2 -20.63 -24.41 -6.80
N ALA A 3 -20.20 -25.54 -6.24
CA ALA A 3 -19.16 -25.57 -5.20
C ALA A 3 -17.81 -25.03 -5.70
N LEU A 4 -17.41 -25.40 -6.92
CA LEU A 4 -16.17 -24.91 -7.55
C LEU A 4 -16.21 -23.39 -7.78
N SER A 5 -17.35 -22.87 -8.22
CA SER A 5 -17.57 -21.42 -8.38
C SER A 5 -17.51 -20.66 -7.06
N LEU A 6 -18.09 -21.22 -5.99
CA LEU A 6 -18.02 -20.65 -4.64
C LEU A 6 -16.59 -20.65 -4.10
N THR A 7 -15.85 -21.75 -4.24
CA THR A 7 -14.44 -21.83 -3.81
C THR A 7 -13.56 -20.83 -4.56
N PHE A 8 -13.77 -20.68 -5.87
CA PHE A 8 -13.05 -19.69 -6.68
C PHE A 8 -13.36 -18.25 -6.25
N LEU A 9 -14.62 -17.94 -5.93
CA LEU A 9 -15.01 -16.63 -5.41
C LEU A 9 -14.35 -16.31 -4.06
N PHE A 10 -14.30 -17.28 -3.13
CA PHE A 10 -13.61 -17.09 -1.84
C PHE A 10 -12.10 -16.87 -2.00
N LEU A 11 -11.46 -17.57 -2.94
CA LEU A 11 -10.04 -17.36 -3.27
C LEU A 11 -9.78 -15.94 -3.81
N LEU A 12 -10.67 -15.42 -4.66
CA LEU A 12 -10.56 -14.07 -5.21
C LEU A 12 -10.75 -12.98 -4.15
N ILE A 13 -11.67 -13.19 -3.19
CA ILE A 13 -11.89 -12.24 -2.09
C ILE A 13 -10.65 -12.20 -1.18
N ALA A 14 -10.05 -13.35 -0.87
CA ALA A 14 -8.82 -13.43 -0.08
C ALA A 14 -7.60 -12.80 -0.76
N ALA A 15 -7.58 -12.72 -2.09
CA ALA A 15 -6.49 -12.09 -2.84
C ALA A 15 -6.48 -10.55 -2.72
N ASN A 16 -7.59 -9.94 -2.30
CA ASN A 16 -7.73 -8.49 -2.20
C ASN A 16 -7.71 -8.02 -0.74
N GLU A 17 -6.56 -8.18 -0.06
CA GLU A 17 -6.39 -7.67 1.30
C GLU A 17 -6.09 -6.17 1.29
N ALA A 18 -7.17 -5.39 1.31
CA ALA A 18 -7.15 -4.09 1.94
C ALA A 18 -6.64 -4.18 3.39
N LYS A 19 -5.64 -3.37 3.74
CA LYS A 19 -4.96 -3.49 5.03
C LYS A 19 -4.51 -2.15 5.59
N VAL A 20 -4.69 -1.96 6.88
CA VAL A 20 -4.01 -0.91 7.64
C VAL A 20 -2.90 -1.58 8.44
N PHE A 21 -1.65 -1.27 8.11
CA PHE A 21 -0.52 -1.86 8.81
C PHE A 21 -0.30 -1.20 10.18
N THR A 22 0.19 -1.96 11.14
CA THR A 22 0.87 -1.36 12.30
C THR A 22 2.29 -0.93 11.91
N LYS A 23 2.86 0.04 12.64
CA LYS A 23 4.21 0.58 12.38
C LYS A 23 5.27 -0.53 12.24
N CYS A 24 5.34 -1.45 13.21
CA CYS A 24 6.36 -2.50 13.23
C CYS A 24 6.11 -3.60 12.20
N GLU A 25 4.84 -3.88 11.88
CA GLU A 25 4.50 -4.82 10.82
C GLU A 25 4.97 -4.31 9.46
N LEU A 26 4.69 -3.03 9.15
CA LEU A 26 5.17 -2.40 7.93
C LEU A 26 6.70 -2.35 7.90
N ALA A 27 7.35 -2.00 9.01
CA ALA A 27 8.80 -2.00 9.10
C ALA A 27 9.41 -3.37 8.81
N SER A 28 8.85 -4.44 9.38
CA SER A 28 9.28 -5.81 9.10
C SER A 28 9.09 -6.17 7.63
N ARG A 29 7.95 -5.80 7.04
CA ARG A 29 7.66 -6.07 5.62
C ARG A 29 8.62 -5.33 4.68
N LEU A 30 8.83 -4.03 4.88
CA LEU A 30 9.73 -3.22 4.06
C LEU A 30 11.19 -3.62 4.24
N LYS A 31 11.60 -3.98 5.46
CA LYS A 31 12.96 -4.50 5.71
C LYS A 31 13.21 -5.80 4.94
N LYS A 32 12.26 -6.74 4.98
CA LYS A 32 12.33 -7.99 4.20
C LYS A 32 12.35 -7.73 2.68
N ALA A 33 11.74 -6.65 2.23
CA ALA A 33 11.77 -6.21 0.83
C ALA A 33 13.04 -5.45 0.44
N GLY A 34 14.02 -5.29 1.33
CA GLY A 34 15.29 -4.63 1.01
C GLY A 34 15.24 -3.10 1.05
N MET A 35 14.22 -2.50 1.67
CA MET A 35 14.07 -1.04 1.71
C MET A 35 15.01 -0.35 2.71
N ASP A 36 15.61 -1.07 3.65
CA ASP A 36 16.56 -0.49 4.61
C ASP A 36 17.90 -0.19 3.93
N GLY A 37 18.16 1.10 3.66
CA GLY A 37 19.33 1.56 2.91
C GLY A 37 19.09 1.72 1.41
N TYR A 38 17.87 1.47 0.91
CA TYR A 38 17.54 1.66 -0.50
C TYR A 38 17.69 3.13 -0.90
N TYR A 39 18.50 3.39 -1.93
CA TYR A 39 18.97 4.74 -2.33
C TYR A 39 19.53 5.59 -1.16
N GLY A 40 20.11 4.95 -0.14
CA GLY A 40 20.65 5.64 1.04
C GLY A 40 19.61 6.05 2.08
N TYR A 41 18.32 5.77 1.87
CA TYR A 41 17.28 6.04 2.86
C TYR A 41 17.18 4.91 3.89
N LYS A 42 17.31 5.25 5.18
CA LYS A 42 17.10 4.33 6.29
C LYS A 42 15.65 3.83 6.34
N LEU A 43 15.41 2.63 6.87
CA LEU A 43 14.06 2.08 7.06
C LEU A 43 13.09 3.06 7.74
N GLY A 44 13.57 3.83 8.71
CA GLY A 44 12.76 4.83 9.42
C GLY A 44 12.17 5.92 8.51
N ASN A 45 12.85 6.29 7.42
CA ASN A 45 12.36 7.27 6.46
C ASN A 45 11.12 6.74 5.73
N TRP A 46 11.17 5.50 5.26
CA TRP A 46 10.03 4.83 4.60
C TRP A 46 8.81 4.72 5.52
N ILE A 47 9.05 4.39 6.79
CA ILE A 47 7.98 4.28 7.79
C ILE A 47 7.40 5.65 8.14
N CYS A 48 8.22 6.68 8.22
CA CYS A 48 7.76 8.05 8.40
C CYS A 48 6.87 8.50 7.23
N MET A 49 7.36 8.32 5.99
CA MET A 49 6.63 8.66 4.76
C MET A 49 5.27 7.96 4.70
N ALA A 50 5.24 6.63 4.85
CA ALA A 50 3.98 5.88 4.81
C ALA A 50 2.97 6.32 5.88
N TYR A 51 3.43 6.74 7.06
CA TYR A 51 2.53 7.27 8.09
C TYR A 51 1.92 8.61 7.71
N HIS A 52 2.74 9.53 7.19
CA HIS A 52 2.31 10.88 6.84
C HIS A 52 1.45 10.92 5.57
N GLU A 53 1.72 10.03 4.62
CA GLU A 53 0.97 9.92 3.38
C GLU A 53 -0.39 9.24 3.57
N SER A 54 -0.44 8.10 4.26
CA SER A 54 -1.63 7.24 4.25
C SER A 54 -2.09 6.74 5.62
N ARG A 55 -1.39 7.10 6.70
CA ARG A 55 -1.58 6.47 8.03
C ARG A 55 -1.47 4.95 7.96
N TYR A 56 -0.57 4.45 7.11
CA TYR A 56 -0.36 3.02 6.83
C TYR A 56 -1.53 2.28 6.17
N ASN A 57 -2.54 2.99 5.65
CA ASN A 57 -3.69 2.39 4.99
C ASN A 57 -3.41 2.12 3.50
N THR A 58 -3.46 0.85 3.08
CA THR A 58 -3.24 0.47 1.67
C THR A 58 -4.36 0.89 0.74
N GLN A 59 -5.53 1.27 1.25
CA GLN A 59 -6.65 1.80 0.47
C GLN A 59 -6.76 3.33 0.52
N ALA A 60 -5.77 4.05 1.06
CA ALA A 60 -5.83 5.50 1.10
C ALA A 60 -5.95 6.08 -0.32
N VAL A 61 -6.92 6.97 -0.53
CA VAL A 61 -7.03 7.75 -1.76
C VAL A 61 -7.02 9.22 -1.36
N GLY A 62 -6.03 9.93 -1.87
CA GLY A 62 -5.84 11.35 -1.61
C GLY A 62 -6.99 12.20 -2.16
N PRO A 63 -7.06 13.47 -1.72
CA PRO A 63 -7.91 14.46 -2.35
C PRO A 63 -7.49 14.66 -3.82
N PRO A 64 -8.35 15.25 -4.66
CA PRO A 64 -7.96 15.66 -6.00
C PRO A 64 -6.78 16.63 -5.96
N ASN A 65 -5.77 16.38 -6.78
CA ASN A 65 -4.70 17.31 -7.06
C ASN A 65 -5.21 18.45 -7.97
N THR A 66 -4.42 19.51 -8.08
CA THR A 66 -4.78 20.71 -8.86
C THR A 66 -5.02 20.44 -10.34
N ASP A 67 -4.43 19.37 -10.88
CA ASP A 67 -4.61 18.91 -12.26
C ASP A 67 -5.70 17.84 -12.43
N GLY A 68 -6.46 17.54 -11.37
CA GLY A 68 -7.51 16.52 -11.34
C GLY A 68 -7.02 15.09 -11.14
N SER A 69 -5.71 14.85 -11.06
CA SER A 69 -5.16 13.53 -10.69
C SER A 69 -5.43 13.21 -9.21
N ARG A 70 -5.19 11.96 -8.81
CA ARG A 70 -5.31 11.52 -7.42
C ARG A 70 -4.12 10.67 -7.01
N ASP A 71 -3.86 10.62 -5.71
CA ASP A 71 -2.79 9.82 -5.13
C ASP A 71 -3.36 8.58 -4.43
N TYR A 72 -2.69 7.44 -4.61
CA TYR A 72 -3.25 6.14 -4.25
C TYR A 72 -2.32 5.31 -3.35
N GLY A 73 -2.95 4.60 -2.43
CA GLY A 73 -2.36 3.56 -1.61
C GLY A 73 -1.42 4.07 -0.53
N ILE A 74 -0.64 3.13 0.00
CA ILE A 74 0.16 3.33 1.22
C ILE A 74 1.24 4.41 1.06
N PHE A 75 1.69 4.66 -0.17
CA PHE A 75 2.70 5.67 -0.51
C PHE A 75 2.14 6.86 -1.30
N GLN A 76 0.81 6.97 -1.45
CA GLN A 76 0.16 8.05 -2.20
C GLN A 76 0.81 8.27 -3.59
N ILE A 77 0.84 7.19 -4.39
CA ILE A 77 1.41 7.21 -5.74
C ILE A 77 0.43 7.91 -6.69
N ASN A 78 0.91 8.93 -7.40
CA ASN A 78 0.10 9.79 -8.25
C ASN A 78 -0.31 9.14 -9.59
N SER A 79 -1.60 9.29 -9.94
CA SER A 79 -2.20 8.70 -11.15
C SER A 79 -1.91 9.41 -12.47
N ARG A 80 -1.16 10.52 -12.47
CA ARG A 80 -0.75 11.20 -13.70
C ARG A 80 0.60 10.69 -14.20
N TRP A 81 1.48 10.32 -13.28
CA TRP A 81 2.89 10.06 -13.59
C TRP A 81 3.32 8.61 -13.41
N TRP A 82 2.72 7.89 -12.47
CA TRP A 82 3.27 6.61 -12.01
C TRP A 82 2.36 5.41 -12.23
N CYS A 83 1.03 5.61 -12.32
CA CYS A 83 0.04 4.56 -12.54
C CYS A 83 -1.19 5.06 -13.29
#